data_AF-A0A4S3MKU3-F1
#
_entry.id   AF-A0A4S3MKU3-F1
#
_cell.length_a   1.000
_cell.length_b   1.000
_cell.length_c   1.000
_cell.angle_alpha   90.00
_cell.angle_beta   90.00
_cell.angle_gamma   90.00
#
_symmetry.space_group_name_H-M   'P 1'
#
loop_
_entity.id
_entity.type
_entity.pdbx_description
1 polymer ?
#
loop_
_entity_poly.entity_id
_entity_poly.type
_entity_poly.pdbx_seq_one_letter_code
_entity_poly.pdbx_strand_id
1 'polypeptide(L)'
;MIPHQPDISLAANLRRLGTLVQDWPGEPIDTAGTVRAIRPDDPLTPVYWCFNATAEFTALAEAFGPGQPLVGMRSLSLIMTLSDGTSRALDLLAAHYADALLRRFGPRPCIVGGNCQSAAIAWRVAIRLMAAGVAVERLVFLDAEPHLPFPGPVRVLFGAESAGFNPYLKPPEDVTRPVPWHWERAWSRVDCRIVPGAHGQYFRPENLPDVARAILAPGPDGETTMALPGEAPVIRFRTALTTTAAIWIEAEIPPALAAMPGLSVLPLWRGADGGLLRVPGPDWVVPVTTRPFWRCRFPRPGPFPGATVLPLPCLAGQGPLVWPSLLRPSVSSELTESGLTPSLP
;
A
#
# COMPACT_ATOMS: atom_id res chain seq x y z
N MET A 1 9.02 -28.60 19.11
CA MET A 1 9.76 -27.35 18.85
C MET A 1 8.72 -26.26 18.72
N ILE A 2 8.57 -25.38 19.70
CA ILE A 2 7.63 -24.24 19.57
C ILE A 2 8.29 -23.27 18.60
N PRO A 3 7.68 -22.95 17.44
CA PRO A 3 8.26 -21.98 16.53
C PRO A 3 8.40 -20.64 17.26
N HIS A 4 9.61 -20.10 17.28
CA HIS A 4 9.86 -18.78 17.87
C HIS A 4 9.02 -17.77 17.09
N GLN A 5 8.01 -17.20 17.74
CA GLN A 5 7.20 -16.16 17.13
C GLN A 5 8.11 -14.94 16.89
N PRO A 6 8.14 -14.35 15.68
CA PRO A 6 9.00 -13.21 15.41
C PRO A 6 8.55 -12.01 16.25
N ASP A 7 9.51 -11.27 16.80
CA ASP A 7 9.22 -10.01 17.51
C ASP A 7 8.75 -8.96 16.50
N ILE A 8 7.46 -8.65 16.55
CA ILE A 8 6.77 -7.70 15.67
C ILE A 8 6.86 -6.24 16.16
N SER A 9 7.52 -5.98 17.30
CA SER A 9 7.62 -4.63 17.84
C SER A 9 8.38 -3.69 16.89
N LEU A 10 7.94 -2.45 16.81
CA LEU A 10 8.58 -1.44 15.96
C LEU A 10 10.04 -1.25 16.37
N ALA A 11 10.32 -1.11 17.66
CA ALA A 11 11.67 -0.85 18.16
C ALA A 11 12.67 -1.97 17.79
N ALA A 12 12.27 -3.24 17.90
CA ALA A 12 13.15 -4.35 17.52
C ALA A 12 13.39 -4.38 16.01
N ASN A 13 12.35 -4.15 15.22
CA ASN A 13 12.47 -4.14 13.77
C ASN A 13 13.30 -2.96 13.26
N LEU A 14 13.15 -1.76 13.84
CA LEU A 14 13.98 -0.59 13.50
C LEU A 14 15.47 -0.85 13.81
N ARG A 15 15.80 -1.48 14.95
CA ARG A 15 17.19 -1.85 15.24
C ARG A 15 17.78 -2.79 14.19
N ARG A 16 17.04 -3.84 13.82
CA ARG A 16 17.47 -4.81 12.79
C ARG A 16 17.62 -4.15 11.42
N LEU A 17 16.66 -3.30 11.04
CA LEU A 17 16.70 -2.54 9.80
C LEU A 17 17.88 -1.58 9.77
N GLY A 18 18.17 -0.88 10.88
CA GLY A 18 19.30 0.03 11.01
C GLY A 18 20.62 -0.66 10.66
N THR A 19 20.83 -1.90 11.13
CA THR A 19 21.99 -2.71 10.74
C THR A 19 22.02 -3.01 9.23
N LEU A 20 20.88 -3.34 8.62
CA LEU A 20 20.81 -3.67 7.19
C LEU A 20 21.01 -2.46 6.27
N VAL A 21 20.78 -1.24 6.77
CA VAL A 21 20.89 0.00 5.98
C VAL A 21 22.04 0.91 6.39
N GLN A 22 22.89 0.50 7.32
CA GLN A 22 23.97 1.35 7.86
C GLN A 22 24.87 1.93 6.75
N ASP A 23 25.10 1.15 5.67
CA ASP A 23 25.98 1.52 4.55
C ASP A 23 25.21 2.12 3.36
N TRP A 24 23.91 2.42 3.53
CA TRP A 24 23.13 3.05 2.47
C TRP A 24 23.63 4.47 2.21
N PRO A 25 23.72 4.91 0.94
CA PRO A 25 24.08 6.29 0.61
C PRO A 25 23.03 7.30 1.12
N GLY A 26 23.38 8.59 1.12
CA GLY A 26 22.49 9.68 1.53
C GLY A 26 22.51 9.99 3.01
N GLU A 27 21.71 10.98 3.43
CA GLU A 27 21.57 11.37 4.83
C GLU A 27 20.43 10.60 5.52
N PRO A 28 20.56 10.22 6.81
CA PRO A 28 19.43 9.68 7.56
C PRO A 28 18.43 10.80 7.87
N ILE A 29 17.14 10.54 7.67
CA ILE A 29 16.07 11.51 7.98
C ILE A 29 15.18 11.07 9.15
N ASP A 30 15.49 9.93 9.76
CA ASP A 30 14.88 9.43 10.99
C ASP A 30 15.96 9.13 12.04
N THR A 31 15.54 9.02 13.30
CA THR A 31 16.46 8.76 14.42
C THR A 31 17.03 7.34 14.42
N ALA A 32 16.35 6.39 13.78
CA ALA A 32 16.83 5.01 13.67
C ALA A 32 17.77 4.80 12.47
N GLY A 33 17.97 5.81 11.62
CA GLY A 33 18.76 5.72 10.40
C GLY A 33 18.18 4.77 9.34
N THR A 34 16.90 4.40 9.47
CA THR A 34 16.22 3.44 8.58
C THR A 34 15.62 4.07 7.33
N VAL A 35 15.61 5.40 7.26
CA VAL A 35 15.15 6.19 6.11
C VAL A 35 16.29 7.08 5.63
N ARG A 36 16.68 6.92 4.37
CA ARG A 36 17.87 7.57 3.80
C ARG A 36 17.48 8.43 2.61
N ALA A 37 17.90 9.69 2.59
CA ALA A 37 17.59 10.62 1.52
C ALA A 37 18.84 10.98 0.71
N ILE A 38 18.73 10.87 -0.60
CA ILE A 38 19.72 11.35 -1.56
C ILE A 38 19.13 12.58 -2.23
N ARG A 39 19.86 13.69 -2.12
CA ARG A 39 19.48 15.01 -2.66
C ARG A 39 18.07 15.46 -2.24
N PRO A 40 17.77 15.49 -0.94
CA PRO A 40 16.43 15.81 -0.43
C PRO A 40 15.94 17.21 -0.82
N ASP A 41 16.86 18.14 -1.08
CA ASP A 41 16.53 19.54 -1.34
C ASP A 41 16.45 19.89 -2.85
N ASP A 42 16.71 18.93 -3.74
CA ASP A 42 16.52 19.12 -5.18
C ASP A 42 15.02 19.39 -5.51
N PRO A 43 14.69 20.20 -6.53
CA PRO A 43 13.33 20.67 -6.77
C PRO A 43 12.41 19.67 -7.49
N LEU A 44 12.95 18.60 -8.11
CA LEU A 44 12.13 17.59 -8.80
C LEU A 44 11.21 16.84 -7.83
N THR A 45 10.11 16.26 -8.31
CA THR A 45 9.21 15.46 -7.48
C THR A 45 9.99 14.29 -6.83
N PRO A 46 10.09 14.20 -5.50
CA PRO A 46 10.84 13.14 -4.84
C PRO A 46 10.20 11.78 -5.04
N VAL A 47 11.04 10.76 -5.20
CA VAL A 47 10.62 9.35 -5.20
C VAL A 47 10.89 8.75 -3.83
N TYR A 48 9.86 8.27 -3.15
CA TYR A 48 9.93 7.54 -1.90
C TYR A 48 9.79 6.05 -2.19
N TRP A 49 10.88 5.29 -2.11
CA TRP A 49 10.90 3.89 -2.51
C TRP A 49 11.24 2.97 -1.34
N CYS A 50 10.42 1.94 -1.12
CA CYS A 50 10.71 0.88 -0.17
C CYS A 50 11.42 -0.28 -0.87
N PHE A 51 12.63 -0.62 -0.44
CA PHE A 51 13.49 -1.64 -1.06
C PHE A 51 13.49 -2.93 -0.24
N ASN A 52 13.75 -4.07 -0.89
CA ASN A 52 13.98 -5.35 -0.22
C ASN A 52 15.46 -5.60 0.07
N ALA A 53 16.37 -5.01 -0.71
CA ALA A 53 17.81 -5.21 -0.58
C ALA A 53 18.63 -3.92 -0.76
N THR A 54 19.87 -3.94 -0.27
CA THR A 54 20.75 -2.76 -0.25
C THR A 54 21.20 -2.36 -1.64
N ALA A 55 21.57 -3.35 -2.47
CA ALA A 55 22.00 -3.11 -3.83
C ALA A 55 20.92 -2.41 -4.68
N GLU A 56 19.63 -2.64 -4.39
CA GLU A 56 18.51 -2.04 -5.12
C GLU A 56 18.47 -0.51 -4.94
N PHE A 57 18.74 -0.02 -3.72
CA PHE A 57 18.72 1.40 -3.42
C PHE A 57 19.85 2.15 -4.14
N THR A 58 21.09 1.64 -4.01
CA THR A 58 22.25 2.22 -4.68
C THR A 58 22.07 2.23 -6.19
N ALA A 59 21.66 1.09 -6.77
CA ALA A 59 21.46 0.99 -8.21
C ALA A 59 20.40 1.99 -8.70
N LEU A 60 19.23 2.06 -8.04
CA LEU A 60 18.18 2.99 -8.46
C LEU A 60 18.59 4.46 -8.32
N ALA A 61 19.36 4.80 -7.29
CA ALA A 61 19.90 6.14 -7.09
C ALA A 61 20.84 6.57 -8.23
N GLU A 62 21.69 5.65 -8.70
CA GLU A 62 22.59 5.86 -9.85
C GLU A 62 21.78 6.04 -11.14
N ALA A 63 20.79 5.17 -11.37
CA ALA A 63 19.99 5.17 -12.60
C ALA A 63 19.08 6.39 -12.75
N PHE A 64 18.60 6.97 -11.65
CA PHE A 64 17.84 8.22 -11.68
C PHE A 64 18.71 9.45 -12.02
N GLY A 65 20.03 9.33 -11.96
CA GLY A 65 20.95 10.41 -12.26
C GLY A 65 20.98 11.50 -11.17
N PRO A 66 21.75 12.57 -11.40
CA PRO A 66 22.16 13.49 -10.34
C PRO A 66 21.10 14.50 -9.89
N GLY A 67 19.96 14.65 -10.55
CA GLY A 67 18.96 15.68 -10.22
C GLY A 67 17.66 15.18 -9.57
N GLN A 68 17.48 13.85 -9.47
CA GLN A 68 16.25 13.26 -8.98
C GLN A 68 16.38 12.93 -7.49
N PRO A 69 15.59 13.56 -6.59
CA PRO A 69 15.54 13.18 -5.19
C PRO A 69 15.01 11.75 -5.03
N LEU A 70 15.69 10.98 -4.19
CA LEU A 70 15.29 9.62 -3.84
C LEU A 70 15.39 9.43 -2.33
N VAL A 71 14.32 8.94 -1.73
CA VAL A 71 14.31 8.50 -0.33
C VAL A 71 14.11 7.00 -0.28
N GLY A 72 15.10 6.31 0.27
CA GLY A 72 15.06 4.88 0.52
C GLY A 72 14.48 4.56 1.88
N MET A 73 13.52 3.64 1.87
CA MET A 73 12.99 2.91 3.02
C MET A 73 13.29 1.43 2.83
N ARG A 74 13.28 0.61 3.89
CA ARG A 74 13.56 -0.82 3.76
C ARG A 74 12.41 -1.69 4.24
N SER A 75 12.12 -2.76 3.51
CA SER A 75 11.14 -3.76 3.91
C SER A 75 11.69 -4.68 5.00
N LEU A 76 10.82 -5.52 5.56
CA LEU A 76 11.22 -6.52 6.54
C LEU A 76 11.78 -7.81 5.89
N SER A 77 12.16 -7.75 4.61
CA SER A 77 12.88 -8.84 3.95
C SER A 77 14.16 -9.18 4.73
N LEU A 78 14.42 -10.48 4.90
CA LEU A 78 15.44 -11.07 5.78
C LEU A 78 15.20 -10.92 7.30
N ILE A 79 14.19 -10.17 7.75
CA ILE A 79 13.82 -10.05 9.16
C ILE A 79 12.63 -10.93 9.50
N MET A 80 11.59 -10.93 8.65
CA MET A 80 10.42 -11.78 8.84
C MET A 80 9.75 -12.13 7.51
N THR A 81 9.09 -13.29 7.48
CA THR A 81 8.21 -13.67 6.40
C THR A 81 6.91 -12.87 6.49
N LEU A 82 6.48 -12.29 5.36
CA LEU A 82 5.17 -11.66 5.29
C LEU A 82 4.07 -12.71 5.44
N SER A 83 3.21 -12.50 6.41
CA SER A 83 2.01 -13.28 6.67
C SER A 83 0.97 -12.35 7.26
N ASP A 84 -0.27 -12.83 7.35
CA ASP A 84 -1.34 -12.13 8.04
C ASP A 84 -0.96 -11.77 9.49
N GLY A 85 -0.22 -12.64 10.20
CA GLY A 85 0.28 -12.39 11.55
C GLY A 85 1.42 -11.36 11.67
N THR A 86 1.98 -10.89 10.55
CA THR A 86 3.01 -9.83 10.53
C THR A 86 2.50 -8.51 9.96
N SER A 87 1.22 -8.41 9.62
CA SER A 87 0.64 -7.19 9.03
C SER A 87 0.74 -5.97 9.94
N ARG A 88 0.55 -6.16 11.25
CA ARG A 88 0.69 -5.08 12.23
C ARG A 88 2.09 -4.47 12.24
N ALA A 89 3.14 -5.28 12.02
CA ALA A 89 4.50 -4.79 11.90
C ALA A 89 4.66 -3.87 10.67
N LEU A 90 4.00 -4.20 9.55
CA LEU A 90 3.99 -3.35 8.35
C LEU A 90 3.29 -2.02 8.61
N ASP A 91 2.18 -2.04 9.35
CA ASP A 91 1.44 -0.81 9.69
C ASP A 91 2.24 0.13 10.59
N LEU A 92 2.95 -0.44 11.58
CA LEU A 92 3.84 0.31 12.48
C LEU A 92 5.03 0.89 11.72
N LEU A 93 5.66 0.08 10.87
CA LEU A 93 6.82 0.51 10.09
C LEU A 93 6.45 1.60 9.07
N ALA A 94 5.33 1.43 8.37
CA ALA A 94 4.84 2.44 7.44
C ALA A 94 4.45 3.75 8.13
N ALA A 95 3.95 3.68 9.38
CA ALA A 95 3.69 4.88 10.19
C ALA A 95 5.00 5.63 10.48
N HIS A 96 6.02 4.94 10.98
CA HIS A 96 7.34 5.51 11.22
C HIS A 96 7.92 6.18 9.97
N TYR A 97 7.81 5.52 8.81
CA TYR A 97 8.28 6.08 7.54
C TYR A 97 7.50 7.31 7.10
N ALA A 98 6.17 7.27 7.11
CA ALA A 98 5.35 8.43 6.76
C ALA A 98 5.64 9.61 7.68
N ASP A 99 5.80 9.39 8.98
CA ASP A 99 6.11 10.46 9.94
C ASP A 99 7.50 11.07 9.67
N ALA A 100 8.50 10.26 9.33
CA ALA A 100 9.83 10.76 8.94
C ALA A 100 9.78 11.60 7.66
N LEU A 101 9.05 11.14 6.65
CA LEU A 101 8.86 11.86 5.39
C LEU A 101 8.12 13.18 5.60
N LEU A 102 7.02 13.18 6.38
CA LEU A 102 6.25 14.39 6.70
C LEU A 102 7.09 15.41 7.47
N ARG A 103 7.88 14.96 8.46
CA ARG A 103 8.77 15.86 9.20
C ARG A 103 9.84 16.50 8.32
N ARG A 104 10.43 15.76 7.37
CA ARG A 104 11.52 16.26 6.53
C ARG A 104 11.03 17.09 5.33
N PHE A 105 9.92 16.70 4.71
CA PHE A 105 9.48 17.26 3.42
C PHE A 105 8.13 18.01 3.48
N GLY A 106 7.41 17.94 4.60
CA GLY A 106 6.08 18.54 4.72
C GLY A 106 5.09 17.96 3.70
N PRO A 107 4.12 18.75 3.21
CA PRO A 107 3.11 18.29 2.25
C PRO A 107 3.56 18.30 0.78
N ARG A 108 4.86 18.11 0.52
CA ARG A 108 5.44 18.15 -0.82
C ARG A 108 4.90 16.99 -1.70
N PRO A 109 4.44 17.26 -2.94
CA PRO A 109 4.04 16.19 -3.86
C PRO A 109 5.13 15.14 -4.06
N CYS A 110 4.75 13.87 -4.21
CA CYS A 110 5.71 12.77 -4.28
C CYS A 110 5.22 11.59 -5.13
N ILE A 111 6.18 10.77 -5.55
CA ILE A 111 5.95 9.41 -6.05
C ILE A 111 6.29 8.45 -4.93
N VAL A 112 5.44 7.46 -4.65
CA VAL A 112 5.71 6.42 -3.65
C VAL A 112 5.78 5.07 -4.36
N GLY A 113 6.70 4.19 -3.99
CA GLY A 113 6.77 2.87 -4.62
C GLY A 113 7.48 1.79 -3.82
N GLY A 114 7.38 0.57 -4.32
CA GLY A 114 8.05 -0.60 -3.77
C GLY A 114 7.98 -1.80 -4.72
N ASN A 115 8.93 -2.71 -4.58
CA ASN A 115 9.02 -3.95 -5.32
C ASN A 115 8.63 -5.17 -4.48
N CYS A 116 7.91 -6.13 -5.07
CA CYS A 116 7.55 -7.40 -4.41
C CYS A 116 6.95 -7.19 -3.00
N GLN A 117 7.63 -7.66 -1.95
CA GLN A 117 7.16 -7.58 -0.56
C GLN A 117 7.05 -6.14 -0.03
N SER A 118 7.88 -5.22 -0.52
CA SER A 118 7.89 -3.83 -0.06
C SER A 118 6.71 -3.02 -0.58
N ALA A 119 6.02 -3.47 -1.63
CA ALA A 119 4.83 -2.83 -2.19
C ALA A 119 3.71 -2.64 -1.15
N ALA A 120 3.55 -3.60 -0.24
CA ALA A 120 2.57 -3.51 0.84
C ALA A 120 2.89 -2.39 1.85
N ILE A 121 4.17 -2.12 2.10
CA ILE A 121 4.62 -1.01 2.95
C ILE A 121 4.47 0.31 2.20
N ALA A 122 4.86 0.34 0.92
CA ALA A 122 4.74 1.53 0.07
C ALA A 122 3.28 2.01 -0.02
N TRP A 123 2.33 1.11 -0.20
CA TRP A 123 0.90 1.44 -0.16
C TRP A 123 0.48 2.07 1.17
N ARG A 124 0.91 1.49 2.31
CA ARG A 124 0.59 2.02 3.65
C ARG A 124 1.19 3.40 3.87
N VAL A 125 2.42 3.63 3.40
CA VAL A 125 3.07 4.95 3.43
C VAL A 125 2.29 5.94 2.58
N ALA A 126 1.98 5.60 1.33
CA ALA A 126 1.24 6.46 0.41
C ALA A 126 -0.10 6.90 0.99
N ILE A 127 -0.87 5.98 1.59
CA ILE A 127 -2.12 6.37 2.23
C ILE A 127 -1.90 7.33 3.39
N ARG A 128 -0.92 7.07 4.26
CA ARG A 128 -0.67 7.94 5.40
C ARG A 128 -0.28 9.35 4.96
N LEU A 129 0.52 9.46 3.89
CA LEU A 129 0.86 10.73 3.27
C LEU A 129 -0.40 11.42 2.72
N MET A 130 -1.25 10.73 1.96
CA MET A 130 -2.51 11.31 1.46
C MET A 130 -3.44 11.77 2.59
N ALA A 131 -3.54 10.99 3.67
CA ALA A 131 -4.34 11.34 4.84
C ALA A 131 -3.81 12.58 5.58
N ALA A 132 -2.51 12.89 5.42
CA ALA A 132 -1.86 14.10 5.92
C ALA A 132 -1.87 15.26 4.90
N GLY A 133 -2.60 15.13 3.79
CA GLY A 133 -2.73 16.18 2.77
C GLY A 133 -1.60 16.22 1.73
N VAL A 134 -0.72 15.21 1.70
CA VAL A 134 0.32 15.11 0.68
C VAL A 134 -0.28 14.63 -0.64
N ALA A 135 0.04 15.32 -1.74
CA ALA A 135 -0.29 14.85 -3.07
C ALA A 135 0.63 13.68 -3.47
N VAL A 136 0.13 12.45 -3.38
CA VAL A 136 0.81 11.28 -3.96
C VAL A 136 0.47 11.24 -5.44
N GLU A 137 1.37 11.74 -6.28
CA GLU A 137 1.19 11.82 -7.73
C GLU A 137 1.06 10.43 -8.37
N ARG A 138 1.76 9.44 -7.79
CA ARG A 138 1.74 8.06 -8.24
C ARG A 138 2.16 7.11 -7.13
N LEU A 139 1.41 6.01 -6.99
CA LEU A 139 1.86 4.82 -6.27
C LEU A 139 2.36 3.78 -7.29
N VAL A 140 3.62 3.36 -7.17
CA VAL A 140 4.26 2.42 -8.10
C VAL A 140 4.47 1.07 -7.45
N PHE A 141 3.97 0.03 -8.09
CA PHE A 141 4.24 -1.36 -7.72
C PHE A 141 5.14 -1.99 -8.78
N LEU A 142 6.30 -2.49 -8.37
CA LEU A 142 7.16 -3.30 -9.23
C LEU A 142 7.00 -4.77 -8.88
N ASP A 143 6.44 -5.52 -9.81
CA ASP A 143 6.26 -6.97 -9.73
C ASP A 143 5.46 -7.41 -8.50
N ALA A 144 4.40 -6.65 -8.21
CA ALA A 144 3.54 -6.85 -7.05
C ALA A 144 2.10 -6.40 -7.32
N GLU A 145 1.15 -7.13 -6.74
CA GLU A 145 -0.26 -6.79 -6.73
C GLU A 145 -0.78 -6.90 -5.28
N PRO A 146 -0.80 -5.80 -4.51
CA PRO A 146 -1.08 -5.89 -3.08
C PRO A 146 -2.53 -6.27 -2.74
N HIS A 147 -3.46 -6.26 -3.71
CA HIS A 147 -4.91 -6.47 -3.53
C HIS A 147 -5.51 -5.47 -2.53
N LEU A 148 -5.12 -4.19 -2.65
CA LEU A 148 -5.54 -3.11 -1.76
C LEU A 148 -6.08 -1.93 -2.60
N PRO A 149 -7.19 -1.30 -2.20
CA PRO A 149 -7.75 -0.13 -2.86
C PRO A 149 -6.84 1.08 -2.71
N PHE A 150 -6.85 1.98 -3.68
CA PHE A 150 -6.07 3.22 -3.61
C PHE A 150 -6.83 4.34 -4.33
N PRO A 151 -7.03 5.51 -3.68
CA PRO A 151 -7.78 6.62 -4.27
C PRO A 151 -6.98 7.42 -5.29
N GLY A 152 -5.65 7.31 -5.31
CA GLY A 152 -4.78 8.01 -6.26
C GLY A 152 -4.39 7.19 -7.49
N PRO A 153 -3.54 7.75 -8.37
CA PRO A 153 -3.00 7.05 -9.53
C PRO A 153 -2.06 5.92 -9.12
N VAL A 154 -2.24 4.75 -9.74
CA VAL A 154 -1.38 3.58 -9.57
C VAL A 154 -0.66 3.27 -10.87
N ARG A 155 0.63 2.95 -10.79
CA ARG A 155 1.39 2.33 -11.87
C ARG A 155 1.83 0.95 -11.43
N VAL A 156 1.55 -0.03 -12.27
CA VAL A 156 2.08 -1.39 -12.08
C VAL A 156 3.14 -1.65 -13.14
N LEU A 157 4.30 -2.10 -12.69
CA LEU A 157 5.43 -2.50 -13.52
C LEU A 157 5.58 -4.01 -13.42
N PHE A 158 5.62 -4.70 -14.55
CA PHE A 158 5.91 -6.13 -14.59
C PHE A 158 7.09 -6.43 -15.49
N GLY A 159 7.90 -7.39 -15.06
CA GLY A 159 8.95 -7.95 -15.90
C GLY A 159 8.39 -8.68 -17.12
N ALA A 160 8.95 -8.45 -18.29
CA ALA A 160 8.61 -9.17 -19.52
C ALA A 160 8.85 -10.68 -19.38
N GLU A 161 9.79 -11.08 -18.53
CA GLU A 161 10.15 -12.47 -18.23
C GLU A 161 9.67 -12.93 -16.85
N SER A 162 8.89 -12.11 -16.13
CA SER A 162 8.43 -12.42 -14.78
C SER A 162 7.22 -13.35 -14.78
N ALA A 163 7.38 -14.60 -15.25
CA ALA A 163 6.30 -15.58 -15.35
C ALA A 163 5.56 -15.84 -14.02
N GLY A 164 6.24 -15.65 -12.89
CA GLY A 164 5.66 -15.81 -11.55
C GLY A 164 4.73 -14.68 -11.11
N PHE A 165 4.78 -13.50 -11.73
CA PHE A 165 4.10 -12.30 -11.23
C PHE A 165 3.39 -11.50 -12.33
N ASN A 166 3.95 -11.44 -13.54
CA ASN A 166 3.34 -10.78 -14.68
C ASN A 166 2.03 -11.51 -15.06
N PRO A 167 0.85 -10.86 -14.90
CA PRO A 167 -0.42 -11.50 -15.14
C PRO A 167 -0.66 -11.80 -16.63
N TYR A 168 0.00 -11.09 -17.55
CA TYR A 168 -0.16 -11.29 -18.99
C TYR A 168 0.57 -12.52 -19.53
N LEU A 169 1.46 -13.12 -18.72
CA LEU A 169 2.15 -14.37 -19.07
C LEU A 169 1.41 -15.61 -18.53
N LYS A 170 0.29 -15.41 -17.84
CA LYS A 170 -0.50 -16.47 -17.24
C LYS A 170 -1.88 -16.51 -17.88
N PRO A 171 -2.51 -17.70 -17.97
CA PRO A 171 -3.93 -17.74 -18.22
C PRO A 171 -4.67 -16.98 -17.11
N PRO A 172 -5.73 -16.21 -17.43
CA PRO A 172 -6.49 -15.52 -16.40
C PRO A 172 -7.10 -16.56 -15.45
N GLU A 173 -7.01 -16.30 -14.13
CA GLU A 173 -7.65 -17.15 -13.12
C GLU A 173 -9.18 -17.19 -13.33
N ASP A 174 -9.74 -16.09 -13.84
CA ASP A 174 -11.14 -15.97 -14.23
C ASP A 174 -11.25 -15.23 -15.57
N VAL A 175 -11.68 -15.95 -16.61
CA VAL A 175 -11.87 -15.41 -17.97
C VAL A 175 -12.92 -14.29 -18.03
N THR A 176 -13.82 -14.21 -17.06
CA THR A 176 -14.84 -13.16 -16.98
C THR A 176 -14.34 -11.89 -16.29
N ARG A 177 -13.19 -11.98 -15.61
CA ARG A 177 -12.53 -10.89 -14.86
C ARG A 177 -11.03 -10.82 -15.22
N PRO A 178 -10.66 -10.64 -16.51
CA PRO A 178 -9.25 -10.59 -16.91
C PRO A 178 -8.56 -9.34 -16.36
N VAL A 179 -7.24 -9.34 -16.18
CA VAL A 179 -6.49 -8.09 -15.95
C VAL A 179 -6.69 -7.16 -17.17
N PRO A 180 -6.97 -5.86 -16.98
CA PRO A 180 -6.92 -5.08 -15.73
C PRO A 180 -8.27 -4.89 -15.00
N TRP A 181 -9.29 -5.74 -15.22
CA TRP A 181 -10.65 -5.61 -14.68
C TRP A 181 -10.71 -5.34 -13.17
N HIS A 182 -9.88 -6.02 -12.38
CA HIS A 182 -9.79 -5.82 -10.92
C HIS A 182 -9.16 -4.48 -10.57
N TRP A 183 -8.13 -4.07 -11.32
CA TRP A 183 -7.39 -2.83 -11.07
C TRP A 183 -8.26 -1.60 -11.30
N GLU A 184 -9.02 -1.59 -12.40
CA GLU A 184 -9.93 -0.49 -12.72
C GLU A 184 -10.99 -0.29 -11.64
N ARG A 185 -11.35 -1.35 -10.89
CA ARG A 185 -12.32 -1.31 -9.79
C ARG A 185 -11.70 -1.01 -8.44
N ALA A 186 -10.42 -1.31 -8.25
CA ALA A 186 -9.71 -1.09 -6.99
C ALA A 186 -9.07 0.30 -6.90
N TRP A 187 -8.66 0.84 -8.05
CA TRP A 187 -7.84 2.04 -8.15
C TRP A 187 -8.53 3.09 -9.01
N SER A 188 -8.35 4.36 -8.65
CA SER A 188 -8.97 5.45 -9.42
C SER A 188 -8.41 5.54 -10.83
N ARG A 189 -7.09 5.39 -10.96
CA ARG A 189 -6.41 5.32 -12.25
C ARG A 189 -5.32 4.28 -12.18
N VAL A 190 -5.17 3.52 -13.25
CA VAL A 190 -4.12 2.50 -13.36
C VAL A 190 -3.45 2.60 -14.72
N ASP A 191 -2.12 2.59 -14.73
CA ASP A 191 -1.34 2.29 -15.92
C ASP A 191 -0.41 1.11 -15.68
N CYS A 192 -0.26 0.26 -16.69
CA CYS A 192 0.60 -0.91 -16.64
C CYS A 192 1.74 -0.75 -17.64
N ARG A 193 2.96 -1.02 -17.21
CA ARG A 193 4.12 -1.03 -18.10
C ARG A 193 4.89 -2.32 -17.95
N ILE A 194 5.33 -2.84 -19.09
CA ILE A 194 6.23 -3.99 -19.15
C ILE A 194 7.66 -3.46 -19.23
N VAL A 195 8.53 -3.97 -18.35
CA VAL A 195 9.96 -3.64 -18.28
C VAL A 195 10.77 -4.92 -18.47
N PRO A 196 12.02 -4.86 -18.95
CA PRO A 196 12.85 -6.05 -19.07
C PRO A 196 13.24 -6.63 -17.70
N GLY A 197 13.49 -7.94 -17.67
CA GLY A 197 13.95 -8.71 -16.52
C GLY A 197 12.87 -9.63 -15.94
N ALA A 198 13.31 -10.77 -15.42
CA ALA A 198 12.49 -11.62 -14.57
C ALA A 198 12.46 -11.12 -13.11
N HIS A 199 11.65 -11.77 -12.26
CA HIS A 199 11.62 -11.50 -10.83
C HIS A 199 13.05 -11.51 -10.22
N GLY A 200 13.40 -10.43 -9.52
CA GLY A 200 14.73 -10.26 -8.91
C GLY A 200 15.83 -9.75 -9.86
N GLN A 201 15.52 -9.47 -11.13
CA GLN A 201 16.51 -8.98 -12.12
C GLN A 201 16.38 -7.49 -12.43
N TYR A 202 15.36 -6.80 -11.92
CA TYR A 202 15.05 -5.40 -12.26
C TYR A 202 16.16 -4.40 -11.97
N PHE A 203 16.93 -4.64 -10.91
CA PHE A 203 18.01 -3.76 -10.46
C PHE A 203 19.38 -4.14 -11.04
N ARG A 204 19.41 -5.00 -12.06
CA ARG A 204 20.65 -5.27 -12.80
C ARG A 204 20.94 -4.14 -13.79
N PRO A 205 22.22 -3.84 -14.08
CA PRO A 205 22.60 -2.73 -14.94
C PRO A 205 21.88 -2.71 -16.31
N GLU A 206 21.62 -3.89 -16.89
CA GLU A 206 20.97 -4.02 -18.19
C GLU A 206 19.47 -3.67 -18.19
N ASN A 207 18.76 -3.84 -17.08
CA ASN A 207 17.30 -3.62 -16.99
C ASN A 207 16.94 -2.27 -16.37
N LEU A 208 17.83 -1.80 -15.50
CA LEU A 208 17.56 -0.69 -14.61
C LEU A 208 17.27 0.65 -15.30
N PRO A 209 17.89 1.02 -16.44
CA PRO A 209 17.52 2.23 -17.16
C PRO A 209 16.04 2.25 -17.57
N ASP A 210 15.48 1.11 -17.99
CA ASP A 210 14.08 1.01 -18.38
C ASP A 210 13.15 1.03 -17.18
N VAL A 211 13.54 0.40 -16.07
CA VAL A 211 12.82 0.47 -14.79
C VAL A 211 12.77 1.90 -14.28
N ALA A 212 13.91 2.59 -14.23
CA ALA A 212 14.01 3.97 -13.78
C ALA A 212 13.14 4.91 -14.64
N ARG A 213 13.22 4.77 -15.96
CA ARG A 213 12.38 5.53 -16.90
C ARG A 213 10.90 5.23 -16.70
N ALA A 214 10.53 3.97 -16.46
CA ALA A 214 9.15 3.58 -16.24
C ALA A 214 8.60 4.10 -14.89
N ILE A 215 9.42 4.24 -13.86
CA ILE A 215 9.01 4.87 -12.58
C ILE A 215 8.74 6.37 -12.78
N LEU A 216 9.67 7.08 -13.43
CA LEU A 216 9.63 8.55 -13.56
C LEU A 216 8.72 9.06 -14.67
N ALA A 217 8.37 8.22 -15.64
CA ALA A 217 7.56 8.67 -16.76
C ALA A 217 6.22 9.28 -16.28
N PRO A 218 5.73 10.30 -16.97
CA PRO A 218 4.44 10.91 -16.63
C PRO A 218 3.31 9.87 -16.68
N GLY A 219 2.22 10.20 -15.99
CA GLY A 219 1.02 9.36 -15.99
C GLY A 219 0.30 9.49 -17.31
N PRO A 220 -0.73 8.66 -17.56
CA PRO A 220 -1.69 9.02 -18.59
C PRO A 220 -2.21 10.44 -18.27
N ASP A 221 -2.12 11.34 -19.24
CA ASP A 221 -2.51 12.74 -19.09
C ASP A 221 -3.95 12.85 -18.61
N GLY A 222 -4.16 13.70 -17.61
CA GLY A 222 -5.46 14.01 -17.06
C GLY A 222 -5.28 14.77 -15.76
N GLU A 223 -5.68 16.05 -15.74
CA GLU A 223 -5.79 16.81 -14.50
C GLU A 223 -6.56 15.96 -13.47
N THR A 224 -5.95 15.73 -12.31
CA THR A 224 -6.64 15.09 -11.20
C THR A 224 -6.92 16.18 -10.20
N THR A 225 -8.08 16.80 -10.28
CA THR A 225 -8.66 17.44 -9.11
C THR A 225 -9.03 16.29 -8.17
N MET A 226 -8.26 16.12 -7.10
CA MET A 226 -8.62 15.21 -6.01
C MET A 226 -9.81 15.84 -5.26
N ALA A 227 -10.99 15.82 -5.88
CA ALA A 227 -12.22 16.12 -5.19
C ALA A 227 -12.52 14.91 -4.32
N LEU A 228 -12.09 14.97 -3.05
CA LEU A 228 -12.79 14.21 -2.02
C LEU A 228 -14.28 14.53 -2.21
N PRO A 229 -15.14 13.52 -2.40
CA PRO A 229 -16.54 13.79 -2.66
C PRO A 229 -17.11 14.70 -1.57
N GLY A 230 -18.01 15.64 -1.94
CA GLY A 230 -19.05 16.07 -1.01
C GLY A 230 -19.79 14.85 -0.47
N GLU A 231 -20.56 14.99 0.64
CA GLU A 231 -21.20 13.88 1.38
C GLU A 231 -21.41 12.61 0.53
N ALA A 232 -20.46 11.67 0.65
CA ALA A 232 -20.48 10.48 -0.19
C ALA A 232 -21.77 9.70 0.08
N PRO A 233 -22.46 9.19 -0.96
CA PRO A 233 -23.67 8.41 -0.78
C PRO A 233 -23.40 7.24 0.18
N VAL A 234 -24.18 7.17 1.26
CA VAL A 234 -23.95 6.22 2.34
C VAL A 234 -24.53 4.86 1.95
N ILE A 235 -23.64 3.90 1.64
CA ILE A 235 -24.03 2.48 1.58
C ILE A 235 -24.06 1.94 3.00
N ARG A 236 -25.21 1.37 3.41
CA ARG A 236 -25.37 0.76 4.72
C ARG A 236 -25.08 -0.73 4.62
N PHE A 237 -23.94 -1.13 5.17
CA PHE A 237 -23.56 -2.53 5.28
C PHE A 237 -23.99 -3.10 6.63
N ARG A 238 -24.46 -4.36 6.63
CA ARG A 238 -24.69 -5.14 7.84
C ARG A 238 -24.16 -6.56 7.69
N THR A 239 -23.68 -7.11 8.80
CA THR A 239 -23.33 -8.53 8.88
C THR A 239 -24.61 -9.35 9.04
N ALA A 240 -24.92 -10.17 8.03
CA ALA A 240 -26.13 -10.99 8.02
C ALA A 240 -25.92 -12.36 8.70
N LEU A 241 -24.75 -12.95 8.49
CA LEU A 241 -24.38 -14.24 9.08
C LEU A 241 -22.86 -14.34 9.21
N THR A 242 -22.41 -14.87 10.33
CA THR A 242 -21.00 -15.19 10.57
C THR A 242 -20.87 -16.68 10.82
N THR A 243 -19.99 -17.34 10.08
CA THR A 243 -19.57 -18.72 10.32
C THR A 243 -18.07 -18.77 10.62
N THR A 244 -17.58 -19.95 10.98
CA THR A 244 -16.13 -20.18 11.12
C THR A 244 -15.37 -19.94 9.81
N ALA A 245 -16.00 -20.18 8.66
CA ALA A 245 -15.36 -20.13 7.35
C ALA A 245 -15.64 -18.84 6.55
N ALA A 246 -16.70 -18.10 6.88
CA ALA A 246 -17.11 -16.95 6.07
C ALA A 246 -17.95 -15.93 6.85
N ILE A 247 -18.04 -14.73 6.30
CA ILE A 247 -18.98 -13.69 6.72
C ILE A 247 -19.87 -13.34 5.53
N TRP A 248 -21.17 -13.28 5.76
CA TRP A 248 -22.15 -12.78 4.81
C TRP A 248 -22.44 -11.32 5.11
N ILE A 249 -22.22 -10.47 4.12
CA ILE A 249 -22.53 -9.04 4.19
C ILE A 249 -23.74 -8.76 3.32
N GLU A 250 -24.67 -8.00 3.86
CA GLU A 250 -25.79 -7.42 3.15
C GLU A 250 -25.60 -5.91 3.08
N ALA A 251 -25.97 -5.32 1.95
CA ALA A 251 -25.94 -3.89 1.74
C ALA A 251 -27.28 -3.40 1.19
N GLU A 252 -27.78 -2.31 1.77
CA GLU A 252 -28.81 -1.49 1.15
C GLU A 252 -28.12 -0.44 0.30
N ILE A 253 -28.35 -0.51 -1.01
CA ILE A 253 -27.62 0.32 -1.98
C ILE A 253 -28.59 1.36 -2.53
N PRO A 254 -28.29 2.67 -2.34
CA PRO A 254 -29.11 3.73 -2.91
C PRO A 254 -29.33 3.50 -4.41
N PRO A 255 -30.56 3.68 -4.95
CA PRO A 255 -30.84 3.44 -6.36
C PRO A 255 -29.89 4.17 -7.32
N ALA A 256 -29.48 5.39 -6.96
CA ALA A 256 -28.50 6.17 -7.73
C ALA A 256 -27.14 5.47 -7.86
N LEU A 257 -26.66 4.81 -6.79
CA LEU A 257 -25.43 4.03 -6.81
C LEU A 257 -25.62 2.67 -7.49
N ALA A 258 -26.75 2.00 -7.25
CA ALA A 258 -27.06 0.70 -7.85
C ALA A 258 -27.15 0.76 -9.38
N ALA A 259 -27.46 1.94 -9.94
CA ALA A 259 -27.47 2.20 -11.38
C ALA A 259 -26.07 2.48 -11.97
N MET A 260 -25.04 2.70 -11.15
CA MET A 260 -23.70 3.02 -11.63
C MET A 260 -22.97 1.75 -12.11
N PRO A 261 -22.52 1.69 -13.38
CA PRO A 261 -21.74 0.56 -13.86
C PRO A 261 -20.38 0.50 -13.16
N GLY A 262 -19.93 -0.71 -12.83
CA GLY A 262 -18.62 -0.93 -12.22
C GLY A 262 -18.57 -0.77 -10.71
N LEU A 263 -19.71 -0.50 -10.03
CA LEU A 263 -19.78 -0.52 -8.57
C LEU A 263 -19.35 -1.89 -8.04
N SER A 264 -18.39 -1.89 -7.12
CA SER A 264 -17.78 -3.08 -6.55
C SER A 264 -17.55 -2.89 -5.06
N VAL A 265 -17.41 -3.99 -4.32
CA VAL A 265 -17.03 -3.99 -2.91
C VAL A 265 -15.72 -4.74 -2.77
N LEU A 266 -14.73 -4.11 -2.14
CA LEU A 266 -13.46 -4.71 -1.78
C LEU A 266 -13.53 -5.09 -0.28
N PRO A 267 -13.44 -6.38 0.08
CA PRO A 267 -13.45 -6.80 1.47
C PRO A 267 -12.07 -6.59 2.10
N LEU A 268 -11.90 -5.49 2.85
CA LEU A 268 -10.71 -5.28 3.65
C LEU A 268 -10.86 -6.01 4.97
N TRP A 269 -9.92 -6.89 5.30
CA TRP A 269 -9.94 -7.61 6.56
C TRP A 269 -9.00 -6.98 7.57
N ARG A 270 -9.44 -6.94 8.82
CA ARG A 270 -8.63 -6.46 9.95
C ARG A 270 -8.54 -7.56 10.99
N GLY A 271 -7.31 -7.96 11.33
CA GLY A 271 -7.03 -8.89 12.42
C GLY A 271 -7.38 -8.31 13.79
N ALA A 272 -7.38 -9.16 14.81
CA ALA A 272 -7.64 -8.76 16.19
C ALA A 272 -6.59 -7.76 16.73
N ASP A 273 -5.38 -7.78 16.17
CA ASP A 273 -4.27 -6.85 16.45
C ASP A 273 -4.38 -5.51 15.69
N GLY A 274 -5.42 -5.35 14.89
CA GLY A 274 -5.66 -4.19 14.04
C GLY A 274 -4.94 -4.21 12.70
N GLY A 275 -4.15 -5.25 12.39
CA GLY A 275 -3.42 -5.38 11.14
C GLY A 275 -4.32 -5.69 9.95
N LEU A 276 -3.99 -5.18 8.76
CA LEU A 276 -4.74 -5.49 7.53
C LEU A 276 -4.39 -6.89 6.98
N LEU A 277 -5.37 -7.78 6.85
CA LEU A 277 -5.17 -9.13 6.32
C LEU A 277 -5.41 -9.15 4.81
N ARG A 278 -4.67 -10.01 4.09
CA ARG A 278 -4.84 -10.13 2.64
C ARG A 278 -5.94 -11.14 2.32
N VAL A 279 -6.74 -10.84 1.30
CA VAL A 279 -7.66 -11.82 0.70
C VAL A 279 -6.98 -12.41 -0.52
N PRO A 280 -6.61 -13.70 -0.51
CA PRO A 280 -6.07 -14.35 -1.69
C PRO A 280 -7.16 -14.61 -2.73
N GLY A 281 -6.75 -14.71 -4.00
CA GLY A 281 -7.61 -15.09 -5.12
C GLY A 281 -8.46 -13.95 -5.70
N PRO A 282 -9.29 -14.25 -6.72
CA PRO A 282 -9.96 -13.24 -7.55
C PRO A 282 -11.10 -12.50 -6.84
N ASP A 283 -11.54 -12.97 -5.69
CA ASP A 283 -12.69 -12.40 -4.95
C ASP A 283 -12.29 -11.22 -4.04
N TRP A 284 -11.09 -10.68 -4.21
CA TRP A 284 -10.66 -9.45 -3.56
C TRP A 284 -11.37 -8.19 -4.12
N VAL A 285 -12.05 -8.32 -5.26
CA VAL A 285 -12.99 -7.33 -5.82
C VAL A 285 -14.29 -8.04 -6.17
N VAL A 286 -15.40 -7.66 -5.51
CA VAL A 286 -16.71 -8.27 -5.75
C VAL A 286 -17.64 -7.27 -6.44
N PRO A 287 -18.15 -7.56 -7.64
CA PRO A 287 -19.08 -6.66 -8.31
C PRO A 287 -20.41 -6.61 -7.57
N VAL A 288 -20.99 -5.42 -7.51
CA VAL A 288 -22.35 -5.22 -7.01
C VAL A 288 -23.32 -5.41 -8.17
N THR A 289 -24.29 -6.32 -8.00
CA THR A 289 -25.38 -6.49 -8.97
C THR A 289 -26.39 -5.35 -8.81
N THR A 290 -27.04 -4.97 -9.91
CA THR A 290 -28.01 -3.86 -10.03
C THR A 290 -29.33 -4.14 -9.32
N ARG A 291 -29.28 -4.42 -8.00
CA ARG A 291 -30.44 -4.68 -7.15
C ARG A 291 -30.37 -3.77 -5.91
N PRO A 292 -31.52 -3.28 -5.41
CA PRO A 292 -31.55 -2.42 -4.21
C PRO A 292 -31.06 -3.14 -2.95
N PHE A 293 -31.10 -4.48 -2.97
CA PHE A 293 -30.55 -5.34 -1.94
C PHE A 293 -29.45 -6.21 -2.53
N TRP A 294 -28.25 -6.07 -1.96
CA TRP A 294 -27.08 -6.86 -2.33
C TRP A 294 -26.66 -7.73 -1.15
N ARG A 295 -26.30 -8.98 -1.44
CA ARG A 295 -25.77 -9.91 -0.45
C ARG A 295 -24.59 -10.67 -1.03
N CYS A 296 -23.49 -10.71 -0.31
CA CYS A 296 -22.31 -11.47 -0.72
C CYS A 296 -21.69 -12.23 0.46
N ARG A 297 -21.02 -13.33 0.13
CA ARG A 297 -20.22 -14.13 1.06
C ARG A 297 -18.75 -13.77 0.87
N PHE A 298 -18.10 -13.36 1.95
CA PHE A 298 -16.65 -13.18 2.00
C PHE A 298 -16.02 -14.33 2.80
N PRO A 299 -15.13 -15.13 2.18
CA PRO A 299 -14.33 -16.12 2.91
C PRO A 299 -13.47 -15.42 3.97
N ARG A 300 -13.37 -16.02 5.16
CA ARG A 300 -12.43 -15.54 6.18
C ARG A 300 -10.99 -15.83 5.72
N PRO A 301 -10.08 -14.86 5.77
CA PRO A 301 -8.67 -15.14 5.56
C PRO A 301 -8.19 -15.97 6.75
N GLY A 302 -7.69 -17.19 6.49
CA GLY A 302 -6.98 -18.02 7.46
C GLY A 302 -7.70 -18.33 8.80
N PRO A 303 -6.97 -18.92 9.77
CA PRO A 303 -7.47 -19.25 11.10
C PRO A 303 -7.33 -18.05 12.06
N PHE A 304 -7.72 -16.84 11.65
CA PHE A 304 -7.59 -15.63 12.48
C PHE A 304 -8.89 -15.37 13.26
N PRO A 305 -9.03 -15.87 14.51
CA PRO A 305 -10.18 -15.54 15.34
C PRO A 305 -10.22 -14.02 15.58
N GLY A 306 -11.42 -13.45 15.56
CA GLY A 306 -11.62 -12.02 15.77
C GLY A 306 -11.35 -11.13 14.55
N ALA A 307 -11.01 -11.69 13.38
CA ALA A 307 -10.91 -10.91 12.16
C ALA A 307 -12.27 -10.29 11.80
N THR A 308 -12.25 -9.00 11.47
CA THR A 308 -13.43 -8.23 11.04
C THR A 308 -13.29 -7.85 9.57
N VAL A 309 -14.41 -7.84 8.85
CA VAL A 309 -14.45 -7.38 7.46
C VAL A 309 -14.97 -5.95 7.42
N LEU A 310 -14.26 -5.12 6.67
CA LEU A 310 -14.61 -3.77 6.29
C LEU A 310 -14.92 -3.79 4.78
N PRO A 311 -16.20 -3.83 4.39
CA PRO A 311 -16.56 -3.71 3.00
C PRO A 311 -16.29 -2.28 2.53
N LEU A 312 -15.44 -2.14 1.52
CA LEU A 312 -15.12 -0.85 0.93
C LEU A 312 -15.78 -0.72 -0.45
N PRO A 313 -16.75 0.19 -0.63
CA PRO A 313 -17.33 0.41 -1.94
C PRO A 313 -16.35 1.18 -2.83
N CYS A 314 -16.15 0.65 -4.04
CA CYS A 314 -15.34 1.27 -5.07
C CYS A 314 -16.13 1.37 -6.37
N LEU A 315 -15.82 2.38 -7.17
CA LEU A 315 -16.38 2.55 -8.51
C LEU A 315 -15.26 2.52 -9.55
N ALA A 316 -15.51 1.83 -10.66
CA ALA A 316 -14.53 1.68 -11.72
C ALA A 316 -14.05 3.05 -12.23
N GLY A 317 -12.73 3.27 -12.28
CA GLY A 317 -12.12 4.54 -12.69
C GLY A 317 -12.23 5.68 -11.66
N GLN A 318 -12.77 5.42 -10.46
CA GLN A 318 -12.80 6.36 -9.34
C GLN A 318 -12.14 5.78 -8.08
N GLY A 319 -12.01 4.45 -8.02
CA GLY A 319 -11.47 3.75 -6.86
C GLY A 319 -12.46 3.83 -5.68
N PRO A 320 -11.97 3.90 -4.43
CA PRO A 320 -12.79 3.89 -3.22
C PRO A 320 -13.69 5.13 -3.12
N LEU A 321 -15.02 4.92 -3.00
CA LEU A 321 -16.02 5.99 -2.89
C LEU A 321 -16.03 6.67 -1.52
N VAL A 322 -15.68 5.90 -0.49
CA VAL A 322 -15.47 6.40 0.86
C VAL A 322 -14.04 6.07 1.20
N TRP A 323 -13.26 7.07 1.60
CA TRP A 323 -11.96 6.78 2.17
C TRP A 323 -12.13 6.54 3.66
N PRO A 324 -11.87 5.31 4.14
CA PRO A 324 -12.18 5.02 5.52
C PRO A 324 -11.18 5.76 6.41
N SER A 325 -11.70 6.40 7.45
CA SER A 325 -10.91 6.90 8.58
C SER A 325 -10.10 5.80 9.29
N LEU A 326 -10.29 4.52 8.89
CA LEU A 326 -9.72 3.31 9.45
C LEU A 326 -8.18 3.19 9.39
N LEU A 327 -7.47 4.11 8.70
CA LEU A 327 -6.01 4.20 8.77
C LEU A 327 -5.48 5.28 9.73
N ARG A 328 -6.39 6.03 10.37
CA ARG A 328 -6.03 6.71 11.61
C ARG A 328 -5.73 5.63 12.64
N PRO A 329 -4.52 5.56 13.21
CA PRO A 329 -4.34 4.76 14.40
C PRO A 329 -5.40 5.26 15.39
N SER A 330 -6.12 4.33 16.03
CA SER A 330 -6.81 4.67 17.27
C SER A 330 -5.74 5.33 18.13
N VAL A 331 -5.85 6.64 18.34
CA VAL A 331 -5.00 7.31 19.33
C VAL A 331 -5.42 6.67 20.64
N SER A 332 -4.67 5.66 21.07
CA SER A 332 -4.73 5.24 22.46
C SER A 332 -4.31 6.47 23.24
N SER A 333 -5.27 7.06 23.92
CA SER A 333 -5.10 8.12 24.90
C SER A 333 -4.26 7.60 26.06
N GLU A 334 -2.96 7.41 25.84
CA GLU A 334 -1.97 7.15 26.89
C GLU A 334 -0.65 7.74 26.42
N LEU A 335 -0.43 9.00 26.80
CA LEU A 335 0.87 9.59 27.18
C LEU A 335 0.63 11.07 27.51
N THR A 336 -0.10 11.30 28.59
CA THR A 336 0.06 12.50 29.40
C THR A 336 0.05 12.06 30.85
N GLU A 337 1.25 11.85 31.41
CA GLU A 337 1.52 12.33 32.75
C GLU A 337 2.99 12.73 32.82
N SER A 338 3.18 14.03 32.59
CA SER A 338 4.35 14.81 32.91
C SER A 338 4.63 14.76 34.41
N GLY A 339 5.56 13.90 34.82
CA GLY A 339 6.24 14.03 36.11
C GLY A 339 7.38 15.04 36.01
N LEU A 340 7.06 16.34 35.89
CA LEU A 340 7.99 17.42 36.18
C LEU A 340 7.62 18.00 37.54
N THR A 341 8.46 17.70 38.51
CA THR A 341 8.54 18.31 39.83
C THR A 341 8.69 19.83 39.71
N PRO A 342 8.00 20.59 40.59
CA PRO A 342 8.62 21.78 41.13
C PRO A 342 8.38 21.88 42.64
N SER A 343 9.45 21.86 43.43
CA SER A 343 9.47 22.58 44.71
C SER A 343 10.87 22.57 45.31
N LEU A 344 11.56 23.70 45.17
CA LEU A 344 12.21 24.47 46.24
C LEU A 344 12.02 25.95 45.86
N PRO A 345 11.84 26.88 46.81
CA PRO A 345 12.76 27.10 47.93
C PRO A 345 12.39 26.43 49.25
#